data_AF-W1XTP5-F1
#
_entry.id   AF-W1XTP5-F1
#
_cell.length_a   1.000
_cell.length_b   1.000
_cell.length_c   1.000
_cell.angle_alpha   90.00
_cell.angle_beta   90.00
_cell.angle_gamma   90.00
#
_symmetry.space_group_name_H-M   'P 1'
#
loop_
_entity.id
_entity.type
_entity.pdbx_description
1 polymer ?
#
loop_
_entity_poly.entity_id
_entity_poly.type
_entity_poly.pdbx_seq_one_letter_code
_entity_poly.pdbx_strand_id
1 'polypeptide(L)'
;NLPEDDIKQLEQRLGDNADVIPGDSNDSSVLKKAGIDRCRAILALSDNDADNAFVVLSAKDMSSDVKTVLAVSDSKNLNKIKMVHPDIILSPQLFGSEIL
;
A
#
# COMPACT_ATOMS: atom_id res chain seq x y z
N ASN A 1 15.77 2.33 -0.32
CA ASN A 1 16.18 2.41 -1.73
C ASN A 1 16.37 1.02 -2.28
N LEU A 2 15.46 0.58 -3.16
CA LEU A 2 15.66 -0.63 -3.95
C LEU A 2 16.88 -0.47 -4.88
N PRO A 3 17.68 -1.52 -5.10
CA PRO A 3 18.72 -1.53 -6.13
C PRO A 3 18.16 -1.15 -7.51
N GLU A 4 18.95 -0.44 -8.34
CA GLU A 4 18.52 -0.03 -9.69
C GLU A 4 18.15 -1.23 -10.58
N ASP A 5 18.86 -2.35 -10.44
CA ASP A 5 18.57 -3.58 -11.18
C ASP A 5 17.19 -4.16 -10.83
N ASP A 6 16.72 -3.99 -9.60
CA ASP A 6 15.40 -4.47 -9.16
C ASP A 6 14.29 -3.63 -9.77
N ILE A 7 14.48 -2.32 -9.86
CA ILE A 7 13.53 -1.40 -10.51
C ILE A 7 13.37 -1.77 -11.99
N LYS A 8 14.48 -1.99 -12.69
CA LYS A 8 14.46 -2.38 -14.10
C LYS A 8 13.77 -3.72 -14.33
N GLN A 9 13.97 -4.69 -13.43
CA GLN A 9 13.26 -5.96 -13.47
C GLN A 9 11.76 -5.80 -13.23
N LEU A 10 11.35 -4.91 -12.31
CA LEU A 10 9.94 -4.60 -12.07
C LEU A 10 9.30 -3.95 -13.29
N GLU A 11 9.96 -2.97 -13.89
CA GLU A 11 9.51 -2.33 -15.13
C GLU A 11 9.36 -3.34 -16.26
N GLN A 12 10.32 -4.26 -16.43
CA GLN A 12 10.20 -5.33 -17.44
C GLN A 12 9.04 -6.29 -17.17
N ARG A 13 8.78 -6.62 -15.91
CA ARG A 13 7.68 -7.52 -15.52
C ARG A 13 6.31 -6.88 -15.68
N LEU A 14 6.20 -5.58 -15.38
CA LEU A 14 4.95 -4.83 -15.49
C LEU A 14 4.69 -4.37 -16.93
N GLY A 15 5.75 -4.08 -17.70
CA GLY A 15 5.66 -3.53 -19.04
C GLY A 15 4.86 -2.22 -19.06
N ASP A 16 4.06 -2.01 -20.11
CA ASP A 16 3.23 -0.82 -20.25
C ASP A 16 1.94 -0.86 -19.39
N ASN A 17 1.76 -1.87 -18.53
CA ASN A 17 0.54 -2.03 -17.74
C ASN A 17 0.52 -1.16 -16.48
N ALA A 18 1.68 -0.71 -15.99
CA ALA A 18 1.78 0.11 -14.78
C ALA A 18 3.06 0.94 -14.77
N ASP A 19 2.96 2.17 -14.29
CA ASP A 19 4.11 3.04 -14.03
C ASP A 19 4.80 2.62 -12.72
N VAL A 20 6.14 2.61 -12.73
CA VAL A 20 6.95 2.40 -11.52
C VAL A 20 7.50 3.74 -11.05
N ILE A 21 7.24 4.09 -9.79
CA ILE A 21 7.73 5.33 -9.19
C ILE A 21 8.65 4.97 -8.01
N PRO A 22 9.97 5.03 -8.21
CA PRO A 22 10.92 4.79 -7.12
C PRO A 22 10.82 5.89 -6.06
N GLY A 23 10.73 5.48 -4.79
CA GLY A 23 10.67 6.40 -3.66
C GLY A 23 10.27 5.70 -2.37
N ASP A 24 10.28 6.45 -1.27
CA ASP A 24 9.72 6.01 0.01
C ASP A 24 8.20 6.27 -0.01
N SER A 25 7.39 5.25 0.30
CA SER A 25 5.94 5.39 0.38
C SER A 25 5.48 6.29 1.53
N ASN A 26 6.35 6.53 2.52
CA ASN A 26 6.10 7.46 3.61
C ASN A 26 6.40 8.92 3.23
N ASP A 27 6.98 9.17 2.04
CA ASP A 27 7.18 10.52 1.51
C ASP A 27 5.94 10.97 0.72
N SER A 28 5.23 11.98 1.24
CA SER A 28 4.05 12.53 0.58
C SER A 28 4.33 13.05 -0.83
N SER A 29 5.55 13.47 -1.14
CA SER A 29 5.92 13.92 -2.49
C SER A 29 5.92 12.78 -3.50
N VAL A 30 6.33 11.57 -3.09
CA VAL A 30 6.26 10.35 -3.89
C VAL A 30 4.81 9.95 -4.13
N LEU A 31 3.98 9.99 -3.08
CA LEU A 31 2.54 9.71 -3.20
C LEU A 31 1.83 10.72 -4.11
N LYS A 32 2.16 12.02 -4.02
CA LYS A 32 1.67 13.05 -4.97
C LYS A 32 2.08 12.74 -6.40
N LYS A 33 3.35 12.37 -6.62
CA LYS A 33 3.85 12.00 -7.95
C LYS A 33 3.09 10.79 -8.51
N ALA A 34 2.69 9.85 -7.65
CA ALA A 34 1.85 8.71 -8.01
C ALA A 34 0.37 9.07 -8.26
N GLY A 35 -0.04 10.32 -8.05
CA GLY A 35 -1.40 10.79 -8.33
C GLY A 35 -2.42 10.42 -7.26
N ILE A 36 -2.00 10.34 -5.99
CA ILE A 36 -2.85 10.00 -4.85
C ILE A 36 -4.09 10.90 -4.71
N ASP A 37 -3.98 12.16 -5.13
CA ASP A 37 -5.01 13.18 -5.13
C ASP A 37 -6.17 12.90 -6.12
N ARG A 38 -5.86 12.20 -7.21
CA ARG A 38 -6.80 11.90 -8.31
C ARG A 38 -7.09 10.41 -8.48
N CYS A 39 -6.58 9.57 -7.59
CA CYS A 39 -6.76 8.13 -7.68
C CYS A 39 -8.13 7.69 -7.16
N ARG A 40 -8.63 6.57 -7.68
CA ARG A 40 -9.89 5.97 -7.21
C ARG A 40 -9.71 5.15 -5.94
N ALA A 41 -8.54 4.54 -5.80
CA ALA A 41 -8.19 3.69 -4.68
C ALA A 41 -6.67 3.61 -4.51
N ILE A 42 -6.26 3.30 -3.29
CA ILE A 42 -4.87 3.04 -2.90
C ILE A 42 -4.81 1.66 -2.26
N LEU A 43 -3.81 0.90 -2.69
CA LEU A 43 -3.53 -0.44 -2.18
C LEU A 43 -2.17 -0.40 -1.50
N ALA A 44 -2.17 -0.47 -0.17
CA ALA A 44 -0.98 -0.53 0.66
C ALA A 44 -0.66 -2.01 0.96
N LEU A 45 0.26 -2.57 0.17
CA LEU A 45 0.52 -4.01 0.09
C LEU A 45 1.97 -4.40 0.42
N SER A 46 2.70 -3.56 1.16
CA SER A 46 4.04 -3.88 1.65
C SER A 46 3.97 -5.00 2.70
N ASP A 47 5.09 -5.70 2.91
CA ASP A 47 5.23 -6.65 4.02
C ASP A 47 5.36 -5.96 5.39
N ASN A 48 5.56 -4.64 5.40
CA ASN A 48 5.60 -3.84 6.62
C ASN A 48 4.24 -3.19 6.90
N ASP A 49 3.52 -3.75 7.88
CA ASP A 49 2.21 -3.26 8.31
C ASP A 49 2.21 -1.78 8.75
N ALA A 50 3.33 -1.29 9.32
CA ALA A 50 3.44 0.09 9.77
C ALA A 50 3.51 1.07 8.59
N ASP A 51 4.29 0.74 7.56
CA ASP A 51 4.35 1.55 6.33
C ASP A 51 2.99 1.56 5.63
N ASN A 52 2.34 0.39 5.57
CA ASN A 52 1.00 0.31 5.00
C ASN A 52 -0.02 1.20 5.74
N ALA A 53 0.04 1.21 7.07
CA ALA A 53 -0.81 2.06 7.89
C ALA A 53 -0.54 3.55 7.62
N PHE A 54 0.73 3.94 7.48
CA PHE A 54 1.12 5.30 7.19
C PHE A 54 0.64 5.77 5.81
N VAL A 55 0.72 4.90 4.79
CA VAL A 55 0.16 5.18 3.46
C VAL A 55 -1.34 5.44 3.53
N VAL A 56 -2.09 4.65 4.30
CA VAL A 56 -3.53 4.87 4.49
C VAL A 56 -3.84 6.17 5.23
N LEU A 57 -3.04 6.54 6.23
CA LEU A 57 -3.19 7.83 6.91
C LEU A 57 -2.92 9.01 5.94
N SER A 58 -1.84 8.91 5.17
CA SER A 58 -1.48 9.92 4.16
C SER A 58 -2.56 10.06 3.10
N ALA A 59 -3.12 8.94 2.64
CA ALA A 59 -4.25 8.90 1.73
C ALA A 59 -5.44 9.69 2.24
N LYS A 60 -5.86 9.43 3.48
CA LYS A 60 -7.01 10.09 4.12
C LYS A 60 -6.78 11.59 4.37
N ASP A 61 -5.54 11.98 4.67
CA ASP A 61 -5.17 13.39 4.84
C ASP A 61 -5.20 14.17 3.52
N MET A 62 -4.76 13.53 2.43
CA MET A 62 -4.62 14.18 1.13
C MET A 62 -5.88 14.10 0.26
N SER A 63 -6.70 13.07 0.42
CA SER A 63 -7.94 12.84 -0.33
C SER A 63 -8.94 12.06 0.52
N SER A 64 -9.96 12.74 1.05
CA SER A 64 -10.93 12.12 1.97
C SER A 64 -11.79 11.03 1.32
N ASP A 65 -11.93 11.06 -0.02
CA ASP A 65 -12.87 10.21 -0.76
C ASP A 65 -12.20 8.97 -1.37
N VAL A 66 -10.87 8.83 -1.23
CA VAL A 66 -10.12 7.72 -1.79
C VAL A 66 -10.42 6.42 -1.07
N LYS A 67 -10.65 5.34 -1.83
CA LYS A 67 -10.79 4.00 -1.25
C LYS A 67 -9.45 3.42 -0.83
N THR A 68 -9.38 2.90 0.37
CA THR A 68 -8.13 2.39 0.96
C THR A 68 -8.21 0.90 1.22
N VAL A 69 -7.27 0.16 0.63
CA VAL A 69 -7.08 -1.27 0.87
C VAL A 69 -5.73 -1.46 1.53
N LEU A 70 -5.71 -2.19 2.64
CA LEU A 70 -4.49 -2.47 3.39
C LEU A 70 -4.29 -3.97 3.56
N ALA A 71 -3.11 -4.47 3.17
CA ALA A 71 -2.70 -5.84 3.49
C ALA A 71 -2.02 -5.90 4.86
N VAL A 72 -2.43 -6.87 5.67
CA VAL A 72 -1.89 -7.16 7.00
C VAL A 72 -1.12 -8.46 6.94
N SER A 73 0.19 -8.34 7.08
CA SER A 73 1.15 -9.44 7.04
C SER A 73 1.33 -10.10 8.41
N ASP A 74 1.21 -9.37 9.52
CA ASP A 74 1.18 -9.95 10.87
C ASP A 74 -0.20 -9.75 11.53
N SER A 75 -0.92 -10.85 11.74
CA SER A 75 -2.22 -10.85 12.44
C SER A 75 -2.21 -10.13 13.81
N LYS A 76 -1.06 -10.05 14.50
CA LYS A 76 -0.93 -9.31 15.77
C LYS A 76 -1.14 -7.80 15.60
N ASN A 77 -0.88 -7.26 14.42
CA ASN A 77 -1.04 -5.84 14.12
C ASN A 77 -2.47 -5.46 13.74
N LEU A 78 -3.35 -6.44 13.49
CA LEU A 78 -4.71 -6.23 12.98
C LEU A 78 -5.51 -5.19 13.80
N ASN A 79 -5.44 -5.24 15.13
CA ASN A 79 -6.17 -4.30 15.98
C ASN A 79 -5.66 -2.86 15.85
N LYS A 80 -4.34 -2.67 15.68
CA LYS A 80 -3.74 -1.35 15.44
C LYS A 80 -4.09 -0.83 14.05
N ILE A 81 -4.06 -1.71 13.05
CA ILE A 81 -4.43 -1.38 11.67
C ILE A 81 -5.87 -0.90 11.56
N LYS A 82 -6.80 -1.51 12.30
CA LYS A 82 -8.20 -1.04 12.32
C LYS A 82 -8.32 0.43 12.77
N MET A 83 -7.38 0.94 13.56
CA MET A 83 -7.40 2.33 14.05
C MET A 83 -7.08 3.37 12.97
N VAL A 84 -6.44 2.98 11.86
CA VAL A 84 -6.24 3.90 10.71
C VAL A 84 -7.42 3.88 9.74
N HIS A 85 -8.49 3.14 10.07
CA HIS A 85 -9.76 3.08 9.35
C HIS A 85 -9.64 2.78 7.84
N PRO A 86 -8.88 1.75 7.41
CA PRO A 86 -8.88 1.35 6.00
C PRO A 86 -10.29 0.88 5.59
N ASP A 87 -10.69 1.12 4.34
CA ASP A 87 -11.99 0.65 3.83
C ASP A 87 -12.04 -0.89 3.74
N ILE A 88 -10.92 -1.51 3.34
CA ILE A 88 -10.79 -2.96 3.21
C ILE A 88 -9.47 -3.41 3.84
N ILE A 89 -9.54 -4.48 4.62
CA ILE A 89 -8.37 -5.16 5.18
C ILE A 89 -8.23 -6.52 4.50
N LEU A 90 -7.06 -6.82 3.97
CA LEU A 90 -6.68 -8.13 3.45
C LEU A 90 -5.69 -8.78 4.42
N SER A 91 -5.99 -9.95 4.97
CA SER A 91 -5.04 -10.67 5.83
C SER A 91 -4.87 -12.11 5.35
N PRO A 92 -3.86 -12.40 4.52
CA PRO A 92 -3.65 -13.73 3.96
C PRO A 92 -3.51 -14.82 5.03
N GLN A 93 -2.90 -14.52 6.18
CA GLN A 93 -2.75 -15.47 7.29
C GLN A 93 -4.11 -15.91 7.86
N LEU A 94 -5.04 -14.97 8.01
CA LEU A 94 -6.39 -15.26 8.52
C LEU A 94 -7.20 -16.04 7.48
N PHE A 95 -7.14 -15.63 6.21
CA PHE A 95 -7.79 -16.39 5.12
C PHE A 95 -7.22 -17.81 5.00
N GLY A 96 -5.90 -17.99 5.17
CA GLY A 96 -5.26 -19.30 5.18
C GLY A 96 -5.75 -20.19 6.33
N SER A 97 -5.98 -19.62 7.51
CA SER A 97 -6.51 -20.37 8.66
C SER A 97 -8.00 -20.71 8.60
N GLU A 98 -8.79 -20.00 7.77
CA GLU A 98 -10.22 -20.29 7.58
C GLU A 98 -10.47 -21.31 6.45
N ILE A 99 -9.51 -21.46 5.53
CA ILE A 99 -9.62 -22.35 4.36
C ILE A 99 -8.93 -23.71 4.58
N LEU A 100 -7.92 -23.79 5.47
CA LEU A 100 -7.15 -25.01 5.78
C LEU A 100 -7.58 -25.63 7.11
#